data_AF-A0A8J3EH44-F1
#
_entry.id   AF-A0A8J3EH44-F1
#
_cell.length_a   1.000
_cell.length_b   1.000
_cell.length_c   1.000
_cell.angle_alpha   90.00
_cell.angle_beta   90.00
_cell.angle_gamma   90.00
#
_symmetry.space_group_name_H-M   'P 1'
#
loop_
_entity.id
_entity.type
_entity.pdbx_description
1 polymer ?
#
loop_
_entity_poly.entity_id
_entity_poly.type
_entity_poly.pdbx_seq_one_letter_code
_entity_poly.pdbx_strand_id
1 'polypeptide(L)' 'MPARKATRSDDGHILQMLHLRDHEGMTAYAIGKRCGTSRGGVAGRFKRIRDDEQPCACIKPENKDGALPPRWWKA' A
#
# COMPACT_ATOMS: atom_id res chain seq x y z
N MET A 1 -13.71 14.00 17.36
CA MET A 1 -12.29 14.30 17.05
C MET A 1 -12.14 14.43 15.55
N PRO A 2 -11.67 15.56 15.01
CA PRO A 2 -11.45 15.69 13.57
C PRO A 2 -10.38 14.68 13.11
N ALA A 3 -10.59 14.04 11.95
CA ALA A 3 -9.63 13.11 11.40
C ALA A 3 -8.30 13.83 11.07
N ARG A 4 -7.17 13.27 11.50
CA ARG A 4 -5.85 13.79 11.14
C ARG A 4 -5.69 13.71 9.62
N LYS A 5 -5.35 14.84 8.98
CA LYS A 5 -5.03 14.85 7.55
C LYS A 5 -3.78 14.00 7.29
N ALA A 6 -3.86 13.10 6.31
CA ALA A 6 -2.72 12.32 5.86
C ALA A 6 -1.65 13.24 5.26
N THR A 7 -0.39 12.94 5.53
CA THR A 7 0.76 13.65 4.95
C THR A 7 1.37 12.83 3.82
N ARG A 8 2.12 13.48 2.91
CA ARG A 8 2.88 12.79 1.86
C ARG A 8 3.83 11.71 2.42
N SER A 9 4.35 11.92 3.63
CA SER A 9 5.19 10.94 4.32
C SER A 9 4.40 9.69 4.72
N ASP A 10 3.16 9.86 5.19
CA ASP A 10 2.26 8.76 5.51
C ASP A 10 1.94 7.92 4.27
N ASP A 11 1.70 8.58 3.13
CA ASP A 11 1.46 7.91 1.85
C ASP A 11 2.68 7.12 1.38
N GLY A 12 3.87 7.72 1.47
CA GLY A 12 5.13 7.05 1.15
C GLY A 12 5.38 5.80 2.02
N HIS A 13 4.99 5.85 3.29
CA HIS A 13 5.09 4.71 4.21
C HIS A 13 4.16 3.56 3.81
N ILE A 14 2.91 3.89 3.42
CA ILE A 14 1.93 2.91 2.93
C ILE A 14 2.40 2.29 1.62
N LEU A 15 2.86 3.09 0.65
CA LEU A 15 3.38 2.61 -0.63
C LEU A 15 4.58 1.67 -0.43
N GLN A 16 5.46 1.99 0.51
CA GLN A 16 6.57 1.12 0.87
C GLN A 16 6.10 -0.22 1.47
N MET A 17 5.04 -0.24 2.30
CA MET A 17 4.47 -1.48 2.83
C MET A 17 3.82 -2.34 1.73
N LEU A 18 3.07 -1.71 0.82
CA LEU A 18 2.44 -2.40 -0.32
C LEU A 18 3.49 -3.05 -1.22
N HIS A 19 4.59 -2.35 -1.51
CA HIS A 19 5.71 -2.91 -2.25
C HIS A 19 6.30 -4.16 -1.59
N LEU A 20 6.55 -4.11 -0.28
CA LEU A 20 7.12 -5.24 0.44
C LEU A 20 6.18 -6.45 0.43
N ARG A 21 4.86 -6.22 0.38
CA ARG A 21 3.86 -7.29 0.24
C ARG A 21 3.84 -7.85 -1.18
N ASP A 22 3.64 -6.99 -2.18
CA ASP A 22 3.27 -7.40 -3.54
C ASP A 22 4.47 -7.78 -4.41
N HIS A 23 5.60 -7.07 -4.26
CA HIS A 23 6.81 -7.36 -5.03
C HIS A 23 7.79 -8.26 -4.29
N GLU A 24 7.90 -8.11 -2.95
CA GLU A 24 8.91 -8.84 -2.17
C GLU A 24 8.32 -10.03 -1.39
N GLY A 25 7.01 -10.24 -1.45
CA GLY A 25 6.34 -11.40 -0.83
C GLY A 25 6.45 -11.45 0.70
N MET A 26 6.75 -10.34 1.36
CA MET A 26 6.98 -10.31 2.80
C MET A 26 5.67 -10.48 3.58
N THR A 27 5.76 -11.20 4.70
CA THR A 27 4.65 -11.33 5.64
C THR A 27 4.40 -10.02 6.40
N ALA A 28 3.17 -9.78 6.85
CA ALA A 28 2.83 -8.59 7.64
C ALA A 28 3.68 -8.42 8.91
N TYR A 29 4.18 -9.52 9.48
CA TYR A 29 5.12 -9.50 10.60
C TYR A 29 6.50 -8.94 10.19
N ALA A 30 7.05 -9.44 9.09
CA ALA A 30 8.33 -8.97 8.55
C ALA A 30 8.25 -7.51 8.10
N ILE A 31 7.14 -7.12 7.45
CA ILE A 31 6.86 -5.73 7.07
C ILE A 31 6.82 -4.84 8.31
N GLY A 32 6.11 -5.26 9.37
CA GLY A 32 6.05 -4.51 10.62
C GLY A 32 7.42 -4.25 11.22
N LYS A 33 8.27 -5.29 11.32
CA LYS A 33 9.66 -5.15 11.77
C LYS A 33 10.46 -4.18 10.91
N ARG A 34 10.31 -4.24 9.58
CA ARG A 34 11.07 -3.40 8.64
C ARG A 34 10.62 -1.93 8.64
N CYS A 35 9.32 -1.70 8.82
CA CYS A 35 8.71 -0.37 8.73
C CYS A 35 8.53 0.31 10.11
N GLY A 36 8.97 -0.31 11.20
CA GLY A 36 8.83 0.23 12.55
C GLY A 36 7.39 0.27 13.06
N THR A 37 6.56 -0.70 12.68
CA THR A 37 5.16 -0.77 13.11
C THR A 37 4.76 -2.17 13.56
N SER A 38 3.67 -2.28 14.31
CA SER A 38 3.18 -3.59 14.75
C SER A 38 2.56 -4.36 13.58
N ARG A 39 2.59 -5.69 13.64
CA ARG A 39 1.87 -6.56 12.68
C ARG A 39 0.40 -6.16 12.54
N GLY A 40 -0.26 -5.83 13.66
CA GLY A 40 -1.65 -5.37 13.67
C GLY A 40 -1.83 -4.03 12.97
N GLY A 41 -0.87 -3.11 13.10
CA GLY A 41 -0.84 -1.85 12.37
C GLY A 41 -0.76 -2.04 10.85
N VAL A 42 0.10 -2.95 10.38
CA VAL A 42 0.17 -3.33 8.96
C VAL A 42 -1.16 -3.92 8.47
N ALA A 43 -1.68 -4.91 9.19
CA ALA A 43 -2.93 -5.57 8.81
C ALA A 43 -4.12 -4.60 8.75
N GLY A 44 -4.23 -3.67 9.71
CA GLY A 44 -5.28 -2.65 9.72
C GLY A 44 -5.18 -1.67 8.54
N ARG A 45 -3.96 -1.29 8.13
CA ARG A 45 -3.75 -0.45 6.93
C ARG A 45 -4.19 -1.19 5.66
N PHE A 46 -3.77 -2.44 5.49
CA PHE A 46 -4.15 -3.24 4.33
C PHE A 46 -5.65 -3.53 4.28
N LYS A 47 -6.30 -3.71 5.44
CA LYS A 47 -7.76 -3.85 5.49
C LYS A 47 -8.45 -2.60 4.92
N ARG A 48 -8.11 -1.40 5.41
CA ARG A 48 -8.72 -0.15 4.92
C ARG A 48 -8.52 0.04 3.43
N ILE A 49 -7.33 -0.21 2.90
CA ILE A 49 -7.05 -0.09 1.46
C ILE A 49 -7.98 -0.99 0.63
N ARG A 50 -8.19 -2.23 1.08
CA ARG A 50 -9.11 -3.17 0.43
C ARG A 50 -10.57 -2.78 0.60
N ASP A 51 -10.95 -2.26 1.77
CA ASP A 51 -12.31 -1.79 2.03
C ASP A 51 -12.64 -0.53 1.19
N ASP A 52 -11.62 0.30 0.91
CA ASP A 52 -11.71 1.51 0.07
C ASP A 52 -11.55 1.21 -1.44
N GLU A 53 -11.19 -0.02 -1.80
CA GLU A 53 -10.97 -0.44 -3.19
C GLU A 53 -12.30 -0.39 -3.96
N GLN A 54 -12.42 0.57 -4.88
CA GLN A 54 -13.62 0.73 -5.70
C GLN A 54 -13.52 -0.13 -6.96
N PRO A 55 -14.62 -0.79 -7.38
CA PRO A 55 -14.65 -1.49 -8.66
C PRO A 55 -14.41 -0.49 -9.79
N CYS A 56 -13.21 -0.51 -10.37
CA CYS A 56 -12.85 0.35 -11.50
C CYS A 56 -13.48 -0.22 -12.77
N ALA A 57 -14.19 0.60 -13.55
CA ALA A 57 -14.59 0.28 -14.93
C ALA A 57 -13.38 0.17 -15.90
N CYS A 58 -12.16 0.23 -15.37
CA CYS A 58 -10.89 0.40 -16.03
C CYS A 58 -10.16 -0.94 -16.25
N ILE A 59 -10.79 -2.07 -15.89
CA ILE A 59 -10.29 -3.40 -16.22
C ILE A 59 -10.53 -3.62 -17.71
N LYS A 60 -9.64 -3.04 -18.54
CA LYS A 60 -9.42 -3.43 -19.92
C LYS A 60 -8.27 -4.44 -19.91
N PRO A 61 -8.53 -5.75 -20.03
CA PRO A 61 -7.48 -6.76 -20.05
C PRO A 61 -6.43 -6.49 -21.13
N GLU A 62 -6.83 -5.83 -22.23
CA GLU A 62 -5.94 -5.49 -23.33
C GLU A 62 -4.98 -4.34 -22.99
N ASN A 63 -5.38 -3.41 -22.13
CA ASN A 63 -4.65 -2.15 -22.02
C ASN A 63 -3.34 -2.29 -21.26
N LYS A 64 -3.17 -3.31 -20.39
CA LYS A 64 -1.98 -3.47 -19.51
C LYS A 64 -1.45 -2.14 -18.93
N ASP A 65 -2.31 -1.14 -18.83
CA ASP A 65 -1.90 0.24 -18.65
C ASP A 65 -1.64 0.38 -17.16
N GLY A 66 -0.39 0.61 -16.80
CA GLY A 66 -0.07 1.10 -15.47
C GLY A 66 0.52 0.10 -14.49
N ALA A 67 1.24 -0.93 -14.95
CA ALA A 67 2.28 -1.52 -14.09
C ALA A 67 3.41 -0.49 -13.91
N LEU A 68 3.18 0.50 -13.04
CA LEU A 68 4.21 1.44 -12.65
C LEU A 68 5.40 0.64 -12.11
N PRO A 69 6.65 1.01 -12.46
CA PRO A 69 7.81 0.24 -12.06
C PRO A 69 7.89 0.13 -10.53
N PRO A 70 8.55 -0.92 -9.99
CA PRO A 70 8.74 -1.04 -8.55
C PRO A 70 9.32 0.25 -7.98
N ARG A 71 8.67 0.81 -6.95
CA ARG A 71 9.10 2.05 -6.28
C ARG A 71 8.99 3.34 -7.12
N TRP A 72 8.10 3.38 -8.10
CA TRP A 72 7.82 4.57 -8.93
C TRP A 72 7.60 5.88 -8.16
N TRP A 73 7.06 5.81 -6.94
CA TRP A 73 6.77 6.99 -6.09
C TRP A 73 8.01 7.61 -5.45
N LYS A 74 9.21 7.05 -5.66
CA LYS A 74 10.49 7.57 -5.14
C LYS A 74 11.21 8.51 -6.11
N ALA A 75 10.67 8.71 -7.31
CA ALA A 75 11.24 9.60 -8.34
C ALA A 75 11.04 11.08 -8.02
#